data_AF-A0AAN4ZCN8-F1
#
_entry.id   AF-A0AAN4ZCN8-F1
#
_cell.length_a   1.000
_cell.length_b   1.000
_cell.length_c   1.000
_cell.angle_alpha   90.00
_cell.angle_beta   90.00
_cell.angle_gamma   90.00
#
_symmetry.space_group_name_H-M   'P 1'
#
loop_
_entity.id
_entity.type
_entity.pdbx_description
1 polymer ?
#
loop_
_entity_poly.entity_id
_entity_poly.type
_entity_poly.pdbx_seq_one_letter_code
_entity_poly.pdbx_strand_id
1 'polypeptide(L)'
;MKRLFVQWKGREIDVGVPGDLFDFDNENCHIGVFGNAIYFATRDAKIYKVTFSSTIGMTVSYRHLLSDEMLHPGGLCERDINGEKYLYRMCDNSETNVIVIDLPDQDLFKITFAGIYRSAYVNDS
;
A
#
# COMPACT_ATOMS: atom_id res chain seq x y z
N MET A 1 12.16 16.96 -7.72
CA MET A 1 12.01 16.32 -6.40
C MET A 1 10.73 16.84 -5.76
N LYS A 2 9.82 15.97 -5.31
CA LYS A 2 8.66 16.35 -4.49
C LYS A 2 8.94 15.96 -3.05
N ARG A 3 8.19 16.52 -2.10
CA ARG A 3 8.33 16.22 -0.67
C ARG A 3 7.02 15.72 -0.10
N LEU A 4 7.11 14.78 0.82
CA LEU A 4 6.00 14.38 1.68
C LEU A 4 6.31 14.90 3.08
N PHE A 5 5.33 15.52 3.73
CA PHE A 5 5.52 16.10 5.06
C PHE A 5 4.37 15.74 6.01
N VAL A 6 4.66 15.77 7.30
CA VAL A 6 3.70 15.65 8.39
C VAL A 6 3.91 16.80 9.37
N GLN A 7 2.80 17.37 9.86
CA GLN A 7 2.84 18.31 10.97
C GLN A 7 2.71 17.55 12.29
N TRP A 8 3.71 17.65 13.15
CA TRP A 8 3.76 16.97 14.43
C TRP A 8 4.24 17.92 15.53
N LYS A 9 3.43 18.12 16.57
CA LYS A 9 3.72 19.00 17.71
C LYS A 9 4.18 20.42 17.29
N GLY A 10 3.51 20.99 16.30
CA GLY A 10 3.82 22.33 15.78
C GLY A 10 5.10 22.43 14.96
N ARG A 11 5.68 21.30 14.56
CA ARG A 11 6.83 21.23 13.65
C ARG A 11 6.46 20.49 12.38
N GLU A 12 7.06 20.90 11.27
CA GLU A 12 7.00 20.18 10.01
C GLU A 12 8.17 19.20 9.96
N ILE A 13 7.87 17.96 9.63
CA ILE A 13 8.85 16.91 9.37
C ILE A 13 8.59 16.45 7.94
N ASP A 14 9.61 16.46 7.09
CA ASP A 14 9.48 16.10 5.69
C ASP A 14 10.52 15.07 5.25
N VAL A 15 10.21 14.42 4.14
CA VAL A 15 11.11 13.54 3.43
C VAL A 15 11.01 13.75 1.92
N GLY A 16 12.15 13.66 1.25
CA GLY A 16 12.22 13.67 -0.21
C GLY A 16 11.62 12.39 -0.78
N VAL A 17 10.81 12.54 -1.83
CA VAL A 17 10.24 11.43 -2.61
C VAL A 17 10.50 11.67 -4.11
N PRO A 18 10.58 10.62 -4.94
CA PRO A 18 10.81 10.74 -6.37
C PRO A 18 9.59 11.33 -7.08
N GLY A 19 9.52 12.66 -7.03
CA GLY A 19 8.33 13.42 -7.43
C GLY A 19 8.08 13.53 -8.93
N ASP A 20 9.11 13.29 -9.74
CA ASP A 20 9.07 13.15 -11.20
C ASP A 20 8.50 11.80 -11.64
N LEU A 21 8.65 10.78 -10.80
CA LEU A 21 8.08 9.45 -11.01
C LEU A 21 6.68 9.30 -10.41
N PHE A 22 6.22 10.32 -9.69
CA PHE A 22 4.94 10.34 -9.00
C PHE A 22 3.96 11.30 -9.67
N ASP A 23 2.94 10.72 -10.27
CA ASP A 23 1.94 11.40 -11.08
C ASP A 23 0.69 11.70 -10.24
N PHE A 24 0.70 12.83 -9.53
CA PHE A 24 -0.43 13.27 -8.70
C PHE A 24 -1.66 13.67 -9.53
N ASP A 25 -1.46 14.00 -10.82
CA ASP A 25 -2.51 14.51 -11.70
C ASP A 25 -3.18 13.39 -12.52
N ASN A 26 -2.77 12.13 -12.29
CA ASN A 26 -3.31 10.98 -12.96
C ASN A 26 -4.38 10.31 -12.09
N GLU A 27 -5.57 10.12 -12.66
CA GLU A 27 -6.69 9.44 -12.01
C GLU A 27 -6.36 7.98 -11.61
N ASN A 28 -5.28 7.42 -12.18
CA ASN A 28 -4.72 6.12 -11.82
C ASN A 28 -3.56 6.21 -10.81
N CYS A 29 -3.45 7.31 -10.06
CA CYS A 29 -2.48 7.43 -8.97
C CYS A 29 -2.85 6.46 -7.84
N HIS A 30 -2.12 5.35 -7.77
CA HIS A 30 -2.32 4.33 -6.75
C HIS A 30 -1.66 4.77 -5.43
N ILE A 31 -2.43 5.51 -4.62
CA ILE A 31 -2.06 5.95 -3.27
C ILE A 31 -2.98 5.30 -2.23
N GLY A 32 -2.41 4.98 -1.07
CA GLY A 32 -3.19 4.49 0.07
C GLY A 32 -2.57 4.88 1.40
N VAL A 33 -3.41 4.95 2.42
CA VAL A 33 -3.00 5.25 3.79
C VAL A 33 -3.47 4.12 4.68
N PHE A 34 -2.56 3.58 5.48
CA PHE A 34 -2.90 2.61 6.51
C PHE A 34 -2.05 2.80 7.76
N GLY A 35 -2.70 2.96 8.91
CA GLY A 35 -2.03 3.21 10.18
C GLY A 35 -1.19 4.48 10.13
N ASN A 36 0.12 4.35 10.42
CA ASN A 36 1.09 5.43 10.38
C ASN A 36 1.87 5.48 9.05
N ALA A 37 1.36 4.85 7.99
CA ALA A 37 2.07 4.70 6.72
C ALA A 37 1.25 5.18 5.52
N ILE A 38 1.95 5.82 4.58
CA ILE A 38 1.45 6.16 3.24
C ILE A 38 2.17 5.26 2.25
N TYR A 39 1.41 4.71 1.31
CA TYR A 39 1.87 3.81 0.27
C TYR A 39 1.55 4.43 -1.06
N PHE A 40 2.50 4.32 -2.00
CA PHE A 40 2.27 4.84 -3.33
C PHE A 40 3.16 4.21 -4.39
N ALA A 41 2.63 4.03 -5.60
CA ALA A 41 3.37 3.46 -6.72
C ALA A 41 3.88 4.52 -7.70
N THR A 42 5.07 4.31 -8.23
CA THR A 42 5.72 5.19 -9.21
C THR A 42 5.74 4.56 -10.60
N ARG A 43 5.94 5.39 -11.63
CA ARG A 43 6.01 4.95 -13.04
C ARG A 43 7.12 3.94 -13.34
N ASP A 44 8.17 3.89 -12.51
CA ASP A 44 9.29 2.93 -12.63
C ASP A 44 9.02 1.59 -11.91
N ALA A 45 7.74 1.23 -11.72
CA ALA A 45 7.33 -0.01 -11.09
C ALA A 45 7.92 -0.21 -9.70
N LYS A 46 8.04 0.87 -8.92
CA LYS A 46 8.36 0.81 -7.49
C LYS A 46 7.14 1.19 -6.67
N ILE A 47 7.03 0.55 -5.52
CA ILE A 47 6.04 0.87 -4.52
C ILE A 47 6.78 1.36 -3.29
N TYR A 48 6.52 2.61 -2.91
CA TYR A 48 7.09 3.25 -1.75
C TYR A 48 6.16 3.12 -0.55
N LYS A 49 6.76 2.95 0.62
CA LYS A 49 6.13 3.05 1.92
C LYS A 49 6.85 4.10 2.73
N VAL A 50 6.12 5.14 3.11
CA VAL A 50 6.59 6.18 4.02
C VAL A 50 5.90 5.98 5.35
N THR A 51 6.65 5.71 6.42
CA THR A 51 6.09 5.57 7.76
C THR A 51 6.51 6.71 8.67
N PHE A 52 5.63 7.11 9.57
CA PHE A 52 5.93 8.10 10.60
C PHE A 52 5.97 7.47 11.99
N SER A 53 6.98 7.80 12.78
CA SER A 53 7.01 7.50 14.21
C SER A 53 7.44 8.74 15.00
N SER A 54 6.94 8.87 16.23
CA SER A 54 7.31 9.99 17.11
C SER A 54 8.79 10.01 17.50
N THR A 55 9.49 8.88 17.38
CA THR A 55 10.87 8.70 17.84
C THR A 55 11.88 8.87 16.72
N ILE A 56 11.57 8.34 15.53
CA ILE A 56 12.50 8.32 14.38
C ILE A 56 12.13 9.39 13.35
N GLY A 57 10.89 9.91 13.38
CA GLY A 57 10.37 10.78 12.34
C GLY A 57 9.86 9.96 11.15
N MET A 58 10.18 10.39 9.94
CA MET A 58 9.75 9.74 8.71
C MET A 58 10.81 8.76 8.18
N THR A 59 10.38 7.55 7.83
CA THR A 59 11.23 6.56 7.17
C THR A 59 10.63 6.18 5.82
N VAL A 60 11.50 5.99 4.83
CA VAL A 60 11.12 5.63 3.46
C VAL A 60 11.72 4.27 3.15
N SER A 61 10.89 3.39 2.62
CA SER A 61 11.29 2.10 2.05
C SER A 61 10.58 1.90 0.72
N TYR A 62 11.10 1.02 -0.12
CA TYR A 62 10.41 0.64 -1.35
C TYR A 62 10.63 -0.84 -1.66
N ARG A 63 9.75 -1.37 -2.49
CA ARG A 63 9.93 -2.63 -3.21
C ARG A 63 9.60 -2.45 -4.68
N HIS A 64 10.00 -3.41 -5.50
CA HIS A 64 9.54 -3.48 -6.88
C HIS A 64 8.12 -4.06 -6.94
N LEU A 65 7.30 -3.53 -7.84
CA LEU A 65 6.05 -4.14 -8.29
C LEU A 65 6.41 -5.42 -9.06
N LEU A 66 5.77 -6.53 -8.70
CA LEU A 66 5.97 -7.81 -9.37
C LEU A 66 5.21 -7.83 -10.70
N SER A 67 5.64 -8.67 -11.64
CA SER A 67 5.04 -8.74 -12.98
C SER A 67 3.60 -9.25 -13.00
N ASP A 68 3.20 -9.98 -11.96
CA ASP A 68 1.88 -10.59 -11.77
C ASP A 68 1.03 -9.84 -10.72
N GLU A 69 1.47 -8.65 -10.31
CA GLU A 69 0.73 -7.79 -9.39
C GLU A 69 -0.13 -6.76 -10.14
N MET A 70 -1.34 -6.56 -9.65
CA MET A 70 -2.23 -5.47 -10.07
C MET A 70 -2.47 -4.51 -8.90
N LEU A 71 -2.35 -3.21 -9.16
CA LEU A 71 -2.58 -2.19 -8.15
C LEU A 71 -4.04 -1.76 -8.13
N HIS A 72 -4.56 -1.60 -6.92
CA HIS A 72 -5.93 -1.17 -6.65
C HIS A 72 -5.94 0.16 -5.88
N PRO A 73 -7.02 0.96 -5.99
CA PRO A 73 -7.20 2.13 -5.14
C PRO A 73 -7.09 1.80 -3.64
N GLY A 74 -6.70 2.79 -2.83
CA GLY A 74 -6.65 2.62 -1.38
C GLY A 74 -5.42 1.87 -0.86
N GLY A 75 -4.37 1.70 -1.65
CA GLY A 75 -3.10 1.09 -1.21
C GLY A 75 -3.09 -0.43 -1.26
N LEU A 76 -3.93 -1.00 -2.12
CA LEU A 76 -4.11 -2.44 -2.27
C LEU A 76 -3.37 -2.98 -3.49
N CYS A 77 -2.99 -4.25 -3.39
CA CYS A 77 -2.36 -5.02 -4.45
C CYS A 77 -3.10 -6.35 -4.57
N GLU A 78 -3.44 -6.73 -5.79
CA GLU A 78 -3.94 -8.05 -6.15
C GLU A 78 -2.81 -8.85 -6.79
N ARG A 79 -2.86 -10.17 -6.60
CA ARG A 79 -2.02 -11.14 -7.31
C ARG A 79 -2.83 -12.40 -7.57
N ASP A 80 -2.70 -12.96 -8.77
CA ASP A 80 -3.23 -14.28 -9.10
C ASP A 80 -2.14 -15.33 -8.87
N ILE A 81 -2.40 -16.31 -8.01
CA ILE A 81 -1.51 -17.42 -7.74
C ILE A 81 -2.29 -18.71 -7.99
N ASN A 82 -1.96 -19.41 -9.07
CA ASN A 82 -2.59 -20.67 -9.46
C ASN A 82 -4.12 -20.58 -9.69
N GLY A 83 -4.63 -19.44 -10.17
CA GLY A 83 -6.06 -19.22 -10.43
C GLY A 83 -6.84 -18.71 -9.22
N GLU A 84 -6.17 -18.48 -8.10
CA GLU A 84 -6.76 -17.85 -6.91
C GLU A 84 -6.27 -16.42 -6.79
N LYS A 85 -7.19 -15.50 -6.49
CA LYS A 85 -6.90 -14.07 -6.33
C LYS A 85 -6.65 -13.74 -4.87
N TYR A 86 -5.53 -13.06 -4.64
CA TYR A 86 -5.08 -12.64 -3.33
C TYR A 86 -4.94 -11.14 -3.28
N LEU A 87 -5.42 -10.53 -2.21
CA LEU A 87 -5.32 -9.10 -1.97
C LEU A 87 -4.53 -8.81 -0.70
N TYR A 88 -3.66 -7.82 -0.78
CA TYR A 88 -2.79 -7.40 0.31
C TYR A 88 -2.44 -5.93 0.14
N ARG A 89 -1.71 -5.38 1.12
CA ARG A 89 -1.27 -3.99 1.04
C ARG A 89 -0.04 -3.87 0.14
N MET A 90 0.07 -2.74 -0.54
CA MET A 90 1.13 -2.41 -1.50
C MET A 90 2.58 -2.71 -1.05
N CYS A 91 2.94 -2.65 0.24
CA CYS A 91 4.28 -3.07 0.72
C CYS A 91 4.24 -4.14 1.81
N ASP A 92 3.17 -4.92 1.86
CA ASP A 92 3.13 -6.14 2.67
C ASP A 92 3.81 -7.29 1.93
N ASN A 93 4.18 -8.32 2.70
CA ASN A 93 4.64 -9.59 2.13
C ASN A 93 3.43 -10.35 1.54
N SER A 94 3.48 -10.60 0.23
CA SER A 94 2.46 -11.28 -0.57
C SER A 94 2.33 -12.78 -0.31
N GLU A 95 3.15 -13.37 0.56
CA GLU A 95 3.05 -14.76 0.98
C GLU A 95 2.42 -14.92 2.36
N THR A 96 2.50 -13.89 3.21
CA THR A 96 2.15 -13.99 4.64
C THR A 96 1.06 -13.03 5.09
N ASN A 97 0.72 -12.03 4.28
CA ASN A 97 -0.23 -10.97 4.64
C ASN A 97 -1.35 -10.80 3.60
N VAL A 98 -1.77 -11.92 2.99
CA VAL A 98 -2.80 -11.95 1.96
C VAL A 98 -4.18 -12.28 2.51
N ILE A 99 -5.20 -11.78 1.83
CA ILE A 99 -6.60 -12.16 1.98
C ILE A 99 -7.03 -12.79 0.66
N VAL A 100 -7.57 -14.01 0.73
CA VAL A 100 -8.19 -14.67 -0.42
C VAL A 100 -9.46 -13.91 -0.78
N ILE A 101 -9.62 -13.55 -2.06
CA ILE A 101 -10.84 -12.92 -2.57
C ILE A 101 -11.63 -13.93 -3.38
N ASP A 102 -12.89 -14.13 -2.98
CA ASP A 102 -13.91 -14.87 -3.72
C ASP A 102 -15.04 -13.92 -4.17
N LEU A 103 -14.63 -12.79 -4.77
CA LEU A 103 -15.55 -11.79 -5.32
C LEU A 103 -15.35 -11.72 -6.83
N PRO A 104 -16.42 -11.51 -7.61
CA PRO A 104 -16.29 -11.28 -9.04
C PRO A 104 -15.55 -9.96 -9.33
N ASP A 105 -14.76 -9.94 -10.41
CA ASP A 105 -13.90 -8.82 -10.82
C ASP A 105 -14.58 -7.45 -10.82
N GLN A 106 -15.85 -7.40 -11.18
CA GLN A 106 -16.66 -6.17 -11.20
C GLN A 106 -16.82 -5.51 -9.83
N ASP A 107 -16.69 -6.25 -8.74
CA ASP A 107 -16.84 -5.76 -7.38
C ASP A 107 -15.50 -5.48 -6.69
N LEU A 108 -14.38 -5.97 -7.26
CA LEU A 108 -13.03 -5.70 -6.75
C LEU A 108 -12.68 -4.20 -6.77
N PHE A 109 -13.10 -3.46 -7.79
CA PHE A 109 -12.85 -2.02 -7.89
C PHE A 109 -13.61 -1.18 -6.85
N LYS A 110 -14.61 -1.75 -6.17
CA LYS A 110 -15.35 -1.10 -5.09
C LYS A 110 -14.79 -1.43 -3.70
N ILE A 111 -13.76 -2.27 -3.62
CA ILE A 111 -13.15 -2.65 -2.36
C ILE A 111 -12.43 -1.45 -1.78
N THR A 112 -13.03 -0.86 -0.75
CA THR A 112 -12.37 0.12 0.10
C THR A 112 -11.81 -0.58 1.34
N PHE A 113 -10.58 -0.24 1.70
CA PHE A 113 -9.97 -0.72 2.93
C PHE A 113 -10.67 -0.09 4.15
N ALA A 114 -11.69 -0.76 4.70
CA ALA A 114 -12.39 -0.34 5.92
C ALA A 114 -11.67 -0.79 7.21
N GLY A 115 -10.66 -1.67 7.08
CA GLY A 115 -9.95 -2.32 8.18
C GLY A 115 -9.84 -3.81 7.96
N ILE A 116 -8.65 -4.38 8.15
CA ILE A 116 -8.47 -5.84 8.23
C ILE A 116 -8.45 -6.21 9.71
N TYR A 117 -9.52 -6.84 10.19
CA TYR A 117 -9.51 -7.55 11.47
C TYR A 117 -9.08 -8.99 11.20
N ARG A 118 -7.85 -9.35 11.58
CA ARG A 118 -7.44 -10.76 11.59
C ARG A 118 -8.01 -11.39 12.85
N SER A 119 -9.12 -12.12 12.76
CA SER A 119 -9.36 -13.18 13.73
C SER A 119 -8.25 -14.21 13.50
N ALA A 120 -7.34 -14.36 14.46
CA ALA A 120 -6.44 -15.49 14.46
C ALA A 120 -7.30 -16.77 14.41
N TYR A 121 -7.08 -17.63 13.43
CA TYR A 121 -7.57 -19.01 13.51
C TYR A 121 -6.86 -19.63 14.72
N VAL A 122 -7.59 -19.77 15.83
CA VAL A 122 -7.17 -20.62 16.94
C VAL A 122 -7.64 -22.01 16.56
N ASN A 123 -6.73 -22.87 16.14
CA ASN A 123 -6.98 -24.30 16.17
C ASN A 123 -6.98 -24.71 17.64
N ASP A 124 -8.15 -24.86 18.23
CA ASP A 124 -8.30 -25.59 19.48
C ASP A 124 -8.03 -27.07 19.17
N SER A 125 -6.83 -27.52 19.54
CA SER A 125 -6.43 -28.92 19.63
C SER A 125 -6.87 -29.53 20.95
#